data_AF-A0ABD4APR0-F1
#
_entry.id   AF-A0ABD4APR0-F1
#
_cell.length_a   1.000
_cell.length_b   1.000
_cell.length_c   1.000
_cell.angle_alpha   90.00
_cell.angle_beta   90.00
_cell.angle_gamma   90.00
#
_symmetry.space_group_name_H-M   'P 1'
#
loop_
_entity.id
_entity.type
_entity.pdbx_description
1 polymer ?
#
loop_
_entity_poly.entity_id
_entity_poly.type
_entity_poly.pdbx_seq_one_letter_code
_entity_poly.pdbx_strand_id
1 'polypeptide(L)'
;MKNISADDLETIRASMPVTLQGRVFVDSLVCGFPQLGILHQGRTFTAPSFDVTDPGGVDPIEFNLCPEEVRFIAATNDRLTTIYAAT
;
A
#
# COMPACT_ATOMS: atom_id res chain seq x y z
N MET A 1 0.15 -1.02 -18.71
CA MET A 1 0.63 -1.36 -17.36
C MET A 1 1.75 -0.38 -17.03
N LYS A 2 1.59 0.46 -16.01
CA LYS A 2 2.63 1.45 -15.65
C LYS A 2 3.62 0.80 -14.70
N ASN A 3 4.90 0.93 -15.03
CA ASN A 3 5.99 0.44 -14.19
C ASN A 3 6.28 1.49 -13.12
N ILE A 4 6.40 1.06 -11.86
CA ILE A 4 6.92 1.91 -10.79
C ILE A 4 8.39 2.22 -11.03
N SER A 5 8.80 3.47 -10.82
CA SER A 5 10.21 3.87 -10.97
C SER A 5 11.10 3.28 -9.87
N ALA A 6 12.39 3.12 -10.16
CA ALA A 6 13.36 2.68 -9.15
C ALA A 6 13.48 3.69 -7.99
N ASP A 7 13.47 4.99 -8.30
CA ASP A 7 13.52 6.08 -7.32
C ASP A 7 12.33 6.05 -6.36
N ASP A 8 11.14 5.71 -6.86
CA ASP A 8 9.95 5.53 -6.01
C ASP A 8 10.08 4.34 -5.09
N LEU A 9 10.61 3.21 -5.59
CA LEU A 9 10.87 2.03 -4.76
C LEU A 9 11.89 2.33 -3.67
N GLU A 10 12.96 3.08 -3.98
CA GLU A 10 13.94 3.51 -2.99
C GLU A 10 13.33 4.44 -1.95
N THR A 11 12.50 5.40 -2.38
CA THR A 11 11.80 6.32 -1.48
C THR A 11 10.87 5.59 -0.52
N ILE A 12 10.06 4.65 -1.04
CA ILE A 12 9.16 3.81 -0.25
C ILE A 12 9.99 3.00 0.76
N ARG A 13 11.08 2.36 0.31
CA ARG A 13 11.94 1.55 1.17
C ARG A 13 12.61 2.37 2.29
N ALA A 14 13.06 3.58 1.99
CA ALA A 14 13.77 4.44 2.93
C ALA A 14 12.87 4.96 4.07
N SER A 15 11.57 5.11 3.81
CA SER A 15 10.58 5.65 4.77
C SER A 15 9.72 4.57 5.43
N MET A 16 9.92 3.30 5.08
CA MET A 16 9.10 2.19 5.55
C MET A 16 9.40 1.83 7.02
N PRO A 17 8.36 1.73 7.86
CA PRO A 17 8.47 1.13 9.19
C PRO A 17 9.10 -0.27 9.14
N VAL A 18 10.03 -0.57 10.05
CA VAL A 18 10.75 -1.86 10.08
C VAL A 18 9.77 -3.04 10.21
N THR A 19 8.66 -2.85 10.92
CA THR A 19 7.62 -3.85 11.14
C THR A 19 6.81 -4.18 9.88
N LEU A 20 6.90 -3.36 8.82
CA LEU A 20 6.31 -3.64 7.50
C LEU A 20 7.27 -4.35 6.54
N GLN A 21 8.57 -4.41 6.85
CA GLN A 21 9.54 -5.06 5.98
C GLN A 21 9.21 -6.55 5.83
N GLY A 22 9.15 -7.03 4.58
CA GLY A 22 8.78 -8.42 4.25
C GLY A 22 7.28 -8.71 4.36
N ARG A 23 6.45 -7.75 4.80
CA ARG A 23 4.99 -7.85 4.80
C ARG A 23 4.35 -7.08 3.66
N VAL A 24 5.06 -6.14 3.04
CA VAL A 24 4.52 -5.33 1.95
C VAL A 24 5.00 -5.81 0.59
N PHE A 25 4.17 -5.56 -0.42
CA PHE A 25 4.48 -5.78 -1.83
C PHE A 25 3.90 -4.63 -2.65
N VAL A 26 4.43 -4.42 -3.85
CA VAL A 26 3.85 -3.48 -4.82
C VAL A 26 3.13 -4.30 -5.89
N ASP A 27 1.86 -4.01 -6.10
CA ASP A 27 1.06 -4.61 -7.16
C ASP A 27 0.52 -3.53 -8.09
N SER A 28 0.64 -3.76 -9.40
CA SER A 28 0.15 -2.88 -10.45
C SER A 28 -1.00 -3.48 -11.26
N LEU A 29 -1.42 -4.70 -10.94
CA LEU A 29 -2.37 -5.48 -11.72
C LEU A 29 -3.83 -5.16 -11.38
N VAL A 30 -4.11 -4.79 -10.12
CA VAL A 30 -5.50 -4.65 -9.64
C VAL A 30 -6.16 -3.34 -10.09
N CYS A 31 -5.44 -2.22 -10.01
CA CYS A 31 -5.99 -0.89 -10.35
C CYS A 31 -5.42 -0.28 -11.63
N GLY A 32 -4.56 -1.01 -12.37
CA GLY A 32 -3.89 -0.52 -13.58
C GLY A 32 -2.72 0.46 -13.32
N PHE A 33 -2.47 0.77 -12.06
CA PHE A 33 -1.34 1.56 -11.57
C PHE A 33 -0.73 0.91 -10.31
N PRO A 34 0.56 1.18 -9.98
CA PRO A 34 1.21 0.62 -8.81
C PRO A 34 0.54 1.03 -7.50
N GLN A 35 0.30 0.06 -6.62
CA GLN A 35 -0.21 0.23 -5.26
C GLN A 35 0.63 -0.61 -4.29
N LEU A 36 0.84 -0.09 -3.09
CA LEU A 36 1.41 -0.80 -1.98
C LEU A 36 0.31 -1.63 -1.29
N GLY A 37 0.54 -2.94 -1.19
CA GLY A 37 -0.31 -3.89 -0.49
C GLY A 37 0.39 -4.58 0.67
N ILE A 38 -0.36 -5.42 1.40
CA ILE A 38 0.09 -6.20 2.55
C ILE A 38 -0.16 -7.70 2.37
N LEU A 39 0.80 -8.52 2.77
CA LEU A 39 0.68 -9.96 2.92
C LEU A 39 0.21 -10.25 4.34
N HIS A 40 -0.97 -10.87 4.46
CA HIS A 40 -1.53 -11.28 5.73
C HIS A 40 -2.06 -12.72 5.62
N GLN A 41 -1.58 -13.60 6.50
CA GLN A 41 -1.96 -15.03 6.52
C GLN A 41 -1.82 -15.74 5.16
N GLY A 42 -0.75 -15.42 4.42
CA GLY A 42 -0.50 -16.01 3.09
C GLY A 42 -1.38 -15.47 1.97
N ARG A 43 -2.18 -14.43 2.24
CA ARG A 43 -3.00 -13.73 1.24
C ARG A 43 -2.51 -12.31 1.03
N THR A 44 -2.51 -11.88 -0.21
CA THR A 44 -2.10 -10.54 -0.65
C THR A 44 -3.31 -9.62 -0.73
N PHE A 45 -3.22 -8.46 -0.09
CA PHE A 45 -4.25 -7.42 -0.09
C PHE A 45 -3.66 -6.13 -0.62
N THR A 46 -4.11 -5.69 -1.79
CA THR A 46 -3.61 -4.51 -2.50
C THR A 46 -4.44 -3.26 -2.24
N ALA A 47 -5.75 -3.46 -2.16
CA ALA A 47 -6.70 -2.55 -1.59
C ALA A 47 -7.03 -3.08 -0.19
N PRO A 48 -6.74 -2.27 0.83
CA PRO A 48 -7.87 -1.52 1.35
C PRO A 48 -7.52 -0.08 1.73
N SER A 49 -8.52 0.80 1.63
CA SER A 49 -8.56 1.97 2.51
C SER A 49 -8.71 1.44 3.93
N PHE A 50 -7.77 1.76 4.82
CA PHE A 50 -7.90 1.48 6.26
C PHE A 50 -8.89 2.45 6.92
N ASP A 51 -10.03 2.63 6.27
CA ASP A 51 -11.13 3.47 6.69
C ASP A 51 -12.38 2.60 6.70
N VAL A 52 -12.78 2.17 7.90
CA VAL A 52 -13.97 1.34 8.11
C VAL A 52 -15.27 2.06 7.73
N THR A 53 -15.22 3.36 7.44
CA THR A 53 -16.37 4.13 6.97
C THR A 53 -16.57 4.03 5.46
N ASP A 54 -15.55 3.65 4.70
CA ASP A 54 -15.64 3.45 3.26
C ASP A 54 -16.22 2.06 2.91
N PRO A 55 -17.13 1.95 1.94
CA PRO A 55 -17.58 0.65 1.43
C PRO A 55 -16.41 -0.14 0.83
N GLY A 56 -16.03 -1.23 1.49
CA GLY A 56 -14.87 -2.05 1.11
C GLY A 56 -13.57 -1.68 1.85
N GLY A 57 -13.62 -0.70 2.75
CA GLY A 57 -12.57 -0.48 3.73
C GLY A 57 -12.53 -1.62 4.75
N VAL A 58 -11.36 -1.78 5.38
CA VAL A 58 -11.13 -2.85 6.35
C VAL A 58 -10.57 -2.28 7.64
N ASP A 59 -10.79 -2.99 8.75
CA ASP A 59 -10.17 -2.62 10.01
C ASP A 59 -8.69 -3.01 9.99
N PRO A 60 -7.74 -2.05 10.08
CA PRO A 60 -6.32 -2.35 10.14
C PRO A 60 -5.90 -3.27 11.31
N ILE A 61 -6.71 -3.35 12.37
CA ILE A 61 -6.49 -4.29 13.48
C ILE A 61 -6.54 -5.74 12.99
N GLU A 62 -7.41 -6.07 12.04
CA GLU A 62 -7.50 -7.42 11.46
C GLU A 62 -6.19 -7.85 10.79
N PHE A 63 -5.38 -6.88 10.37
CA PHE A 63 -4.11 -7.11 9.70
C PHE A 63 -2.90 -7.05 10.62
N ASN A 64 -3.12 -6.83 11.94
CA ASN A 64 -2.09 -6.49 12.91
C ASN A 64 -1.24 -5.30 12.44
N LEU A 65 -1.91 -4.21 12.05
CA LEU A 65 -1.26 -2.96 11.68
C LEU A 65 -1.43 -1.93 12.78
N CYS A 66 -0.34 -1.22 13.09
CA CYS A 66 -0.41 -0.06 13.98
C CYS A 66 -0.80 1.21 13.21
N PRO A 67 -1.25 2.28 13.89
CA PRO A 67 -1.67 3.51 13.23
C PRO A 67 -0.61 4.18 12.34
N GLU A 68 0.68 4.00 12.66
CA GLU A 68 1.78 4.51 11.84
C GLU A 68 1.92 3.77 10.51
N GLU A 69 1.83 2.44 10.55
CA GLU A 69 1.87 1.58 9.35
C GLU A 69 0.70 1.87 8.42
N VAL A 70 -0.49 2.06 8.99
CA VAL A 70 -1.70 2.45 8.27
C VAL A 70 -1.50 3.76 7.54
N ARG A 71 -1.00 4.80 8.25
CA ARG A 71 -0.71 6.11 7.65
C ARG A 71 0.33 6.01 6.55
N PHE A 72 1.38 5.21 6.74
CA PHE A 72 2.43 5.00 5.74
C PHE A 72 1.86 4.39 4.46
N ILE A 73 1.08 3.31 4.56
CA ILE A 73 0.49 2.63 3.40
C ILE A 73 -0.50 3.55 2.69
N ALA A 74 -1.40 4.20 3.42
CA ALA A 74 -2.38 5.13 2.86
C ALA A 74 -1.70 6.30 2.12
N ALA A 75 -0.77 7.00 2.77
CA ALA A 75 -0.06 8.12 2.16
C ALA A 75 0.78 7.69 0.93
N THR A 76 1.36 6.49 0.99
CA THR A 76 2.10 5.93 -0.17
C THR A 76 1.15 5.66 -1.33
N ASN A 77 -0.02 5.07 -1.08
CA ASN A 77 -1.01 4.79 -2.10
C ASN A 77 -1.64 6.05 -2.68
N ASP A 78 -1.90 7.08 -1.87
CA ASP A 78 -2.36 8.40 -2.35
C ASP A 78 -1.33 9.04 -3.28
N ARG A 79 -0.05 8.99 -2.90
CA ARG A 79 1.06 9.48 -3.71
C ARG A 79 1.17 8.72 -5.04
N LEU A 80 1.15 7.39 -4.99
CA LEU A 80 1.22 6.54 -6.19
C LEU A 80 0.01 6.74 -7.11
N THR A 81 -1.19 6.90 -6.55
CA THR A 81 -2.40 7.24 -7.31
C THR A 81 -2.23 8.59 -8.01
N THR A 82 -1.73 9.60 -7.30
CA THR A 82 -1.51 10.94 -7.88
C THR A 82 -0.53 10.90 -9.05
N ILE A 83 0.56 10.13 -8.94
CA ILE A 83 1.61 10.03 -9.97
C ILE A 83 1.15 9.16 -11.16
N TYR A 84 0.58 8.00 -10.85
CA TYR A 84 0.39 6.91 -11.82
C TYR A 84 -1.07 6.64 -12.20
N ALA A 85 -2.08 7.14 -11.49
CA ALA A 85 -3.47 6.99 -11.92
C ALA A 85 -3.91 8.09 -12.91
N ALA A 86 -3.30 9.29 -12.83
CA ALA A 86 -3.65 10.44 -13.66
C ALA A 86 -2.93 10.51 -15.03
N THR A 87 -1.90 9.67 -15.23
CA THR A 87 -1.11 9.56 -16.49
C THR A 87 -1.75 8.61 -17.52
#